data_AF-A0A645CSM6-F1
#
_entry.id   AF-A0A645CSM6-F1
#
_cell.length_a   1.000
_cell.length_b   1.000
_cell.length_c   1.000
_cell.angle_alpha   90.00
_cell.angle_beta   90.00
_cell.angle_gamma   90.00
#
_symmetry.space_group_name_H-M   'P 1'
#
loop_
_entity.id
_entity.type
_entity.pdbx_description
1 polymer ?
#
loop_
_entity_poly.entity_id
_entity_poly.type
_entity_poly.pdbx_seq_one_letter_code
_entity_poly.pdbx_strand_id
1 'polypeptide(L)'
;MAADILIHRANLVPVGKDQEQHLEVARVLARRFNTLYNTEVFPEPQAFNFGSDLVKVPGLDGSGKMGKSEGNGIYLCDDEKSIRKKVMRAVTDSGPTEPGSPMAQSVENLFTLLKIVSDQSTVNHFTESYNNCTIRYGDLKKQLADDIIKQTAPIKARIEEIYSDGDYLRKVVKRGTEMARESAQATMKEVRKAVGFKSFLKADDQ
;
A
#
# COMPACT_ATOMS: atom_id res chain seq x y z
N MET A 1 8.85 14.32 -2.74
CA MET A 1 8.54 13.25 -3.72
C MET A 1 9.42 13.30 -4.95
N ALA A 2 9.38 14.36 -5.78
CA ALA A 2 10.21 14.40 -7.00
C ALA A 2 11.72 14.26 -6.72
N ALA A 3 12.25 14.98 -5.73
CA ALA A 3 13.64 14.83 -5.32
C ALA A 3 13.95 13.39 -4.86
N ASP A 4 13.06 12.76 -4.09
CA ASP A 4 13.23 11.38 -3.60
C ASP A 4 13.25 10.35 -4.74
N ILE A 5 12.48 10.59 -5.81
CA ILE A 5 12.46 9.73 -7.00
C ILE A 5 13.74 9.92 -7.83
N LEU A 6 14.10 11.19 -8.10
CA LEU A 6 15.18 11.52 -9.01
C LEU A 6 16.57 11.31 -8.39
N ILE A 7 16.72 11.53 -7.08
CA ILE A 7 18.00 11.31 -6.38
C ILE A 7 18.44 9.84 -6.43
N HIS A 8 17.48 8.92 -6.55
CA HIS A 8 17.72 7.49 -6.73
C HIS A 8 17.60 7.03 -8.19
N ARG A 9 17.42 7.97 -9.14
CA ARG A 9 17.28 7.71 -10.59
C ARG A 9 16.28 6.58 -10.87
N ALA A 10 15.14 6.59 -10.18
CA ALA A 10 14.17 5.51 -10.28
C ALA A 10 13.49 5.50 -11.67
N ASN A 11 13.42 4.32 -12.30
CA ASN A 11 12.73 4.14 -13.59
C ASN A 11 11.25 3.83 -13.41
N LEU A 12 10.90 3.14 -12.32
CA LEU A 12 9.55 2.65 -12.03
C LEU A 12 9.18 3.06 -10.61
N VAL A 13 8.04 3.71 -10.44
CA VAL A 13 7.56 4.18 -9.14
C VAL A 13 6.14 3.67 -8.91
N PRO A 14 5.92 2.82 -7.89
CA PRO A 14 4.59 2.40 -7.49
C PRO A 14 3.79 3.59 -6.96
N VAL A 15 2.72 3.96 -7.67
CA VAL A 15 1.86 5.09 -7.31
C VAL A 15 0.40 4.75 -7.53
N GLY A 16 -0.47 5.20 -6.63
CA GLY A 16 -1.91 5.18 -6.88
C GLY A 16 -2.31 6.19 -7.95
N LYS A 17 -3.50 6.04 -8.54
CA LYS A 17 -4.08 7.00 -9.52
C LYS A 17 -4.06 8.45 -9.02
N ASP A 18 -4.26 8.64 -7.72
CA ASP A 18 -4.25 9.95 -7.06
C ASP A 18 -2.85 10.58 -6.97
N GLN A 19 -1.78 9.79 -7.12
CA GLN A 19 -0.39 10.24 -6.99
C GLN A 19 0.32 10.40 -8.35
N GLU A 20 -0.34 10.08 -9.47
CA GLU A 20 0.22 10.21 -10.82
C GLU A 20 0.65 11.65 -11.14
N GLN A 21 -0.06 12.65 -10.61
CA GLN A 21 0.29 14.06 -10.79
C GLN A 21 1.67 14.39 -10.18
N HIS A 22 2.00 13.84 -9.01
CA HIS A 22 3.31 14.04 -8.40
C HIS A 22 4.43 13.37 -9.19
N LEU A 23 4.14 12.23 -9.83
CA LEU A 23 5.07 11.55 -10.72
C LEU A 23 5.31 12.36 -11.99
N GLU A 24 4.29 13.01 -12.54
CA GLU A 24 4.45 13.90 -13.70
C GLU A 24 5.35 15.10 -13.38
N VAL A 25 5.23 15.68 -12.19
CA VAL A 25 6.16 16.73 -11.74
C VAL A 25 7.60 16.23 -11.74
N ALA A 26 7.85 14.98 -11.31
CA ALA A 26 9.19 14.39 -11.35
C ALA A 26 9.71 14.24 -12.80
N ARG A 27 8.87 13.83 -13.75
CA ARG A 27 9.25 13.74 -15.18
C ARG A 27 9.57 15.10 -15.78
N VAL A 28 8.73 16.10 -15.52
CA VAL A 28 8.96 17.48 -16.01
C VAL A 28 10.28 18.03 -15.46
N LEU A 29 10.57 17.80 -14.18
CA LEU A 29 11.83 18.23 -13.58
C LEU A 29 13.04 17.46 -14.15
N ALA A 30 12.92 16.15 -14.38
CA ALA A 30 13.96 15.35 -15.03
C ALA A 30 14.28 15.87 -16.44
N ARG A 31 13.24 16.03 -17.29
CA ARG A 31 13.37 16.60 -18.64
C ARG A 31 14.00 17.97 -18.63
N ARG A 32 13.47 18.87 -17.79
CA ARG A 32 13.98 20.24 -17.68
C ARG A 32 15.45 20.27 -17.28
N PHE A 33 15.87 19.45 -16.30
CA PHE A 33 17.26 19.37 -15.88
C PHE A 33 18.16 18.87 -17.02
N ASN A 34 17.77 17.77 -17.66
CA ASN A 34 18.52 17.17 -18.76
C ASN A 34 18.66 18.13 -19.94
N THR A 35 17.60 18.85 -20.32
CA THR A 35 17.65 19.87 -21.38
C THR A 35 18.50 21.08 -20.99
N LEU A 36 18.32 21.62 -19.77
CA LEU A 36 19.01 22.83 -19.32
C LEU A 36 20.53 22.65 -19.26
N TYR A 37 20.99 21.48 -18.81
CA TYR A 37 22.42 21.17 -18.66
C TYR A 37 22.97 20.28 -19.79
N ASN A 38 22.17 20.02 -20.84
CA ASN A 38 22.52 19.16 -21.97
C ASN A 38 23.13 17.81 -21.54
N THR A 39 22.37 17.04 -20.77
CA THR A 39 22.82 15.80 -20.11
C THR A 39 21.72 14.75 -20.02
N GLU A 40 22.05 13.54 -19.56
CA GLU A 40 21.12 12.41 -19.36
C GLU A 40 21.22 11.85 -17.93
N VAL A 41 21.32 12.74 -16.94
CA VAL A 41 21.47 12.35 -15.54
C VAL A 41 20.20 11.67 -15.02
N PHE A 42 19.03 12.28 -15.26
CA PHE A 42 17.79 11.77 -14.69
C PHE A 42 16.98 10.98 -15.72
N PRO A 43 16.63 9.72 -15.45
CA PRO A 43 15.60 9.03 -16.23
C PRO A 43 14.22 9.67 -15.96
N GLU A 44 13.30 9.48 -16.89
CA GLU A 44 11.89 9.83 -16.67
C GLU A 44 11.17 8.68 -15.96
N PRO A 45 10.75 8.86 -14.70
CA PRO A 45 10.15 7.77 -13.93
C PRO A 45 8.76 7.42 -14.46
N GLN A 46 8.46 6.13 -14.64
CA GLN A 46 7.17 5.63 -15.10
C GLN A 46 6.33 5.11 -13.94
N ALA A 47 5.01 5.25 -14.06
CA ALA A 47 4.10 4.70 -13.07
C ALA A 47 4.15 3.18 -13.17
N PHE A 48 4.28 2.50 -12.03
CA PHE A 48 4.29 1.05 -11.98
C PHE A 48 3.12 0.54 -11.15
N ASN A 49 2.31 -0.31 -11.76
CA ASN A 49 1.22 -1.03 -11.09
C ASN A 49 1.45 -2.52 -11.25
N PHE A 50 1.16 -3.31 -10.22
CA PHE A 50 1.35 -4.76 -10.21
C PHE A 50 0.30 -5.54 -11.04
N GLY A 51 -0.12 -4.99 -12.20
CA GLY A 51 -0.96 -5.67 -13.19
C GLY A 51 -2.45 -5.84 -12.85
N SER A 52 -2.87 -5.52 -11.63
CA SER A 52 -4.29 -5.48 -11.23
C SER A 52 -4.80 -4.04 -11.17
N ASP A 53 -6.11 -3.85 -11.38
CA ASP A 53 -6.77 -2.62 -10.94
C ASP A 53 -6.35 -2.34 -9.50
N LEU A 54 -6.02 -1.09 -9.18
CA LEU A 54 -5.65 -0.70 -7.81
C LEU A 54 -6.78 -1.09 -6.86
N VAL A 55 -6.63 -2.23 -6.17
CA VAL A 55 -7.64 -2.75 -5.26
C VAL A 55 -7.68 -1.84 -4.06
N LYS A 56 -8.72 -1.00 -3.99
CA LYS A 56 -9.02 -0.23 -2.79
C LYS A 56 -9.67 -1.18 -1.79
N VAL A 57 -9.01 -1.38 -0.65
CA VAL A 57 -9.58 -2.15 0.45
C VAL A 57 -10.68 -1.29 1.09
N PRO A 58 -11.94 -1.75 1.13
CA PRO A 58 -13.04 -0.96 1.68
C PRO A 58 -13.02 -0.94 3.21
N GLY A 59 -13.64 0.10 3.79
CA GLY A 59 -13.79 0.25 5.24
C GLY A 59 -14.97 -0.58 5.79
N LEU A 60 -14.90 -0.93 7.07
CA LEU A 60 -15.99 -1.67 7.74
C LEU A 60 -17.25 -0.83 7.97
N ASP A 61 -17.16 0.48 7.84
CA ASP A 61 -18.27 1.45 7.96
C ASP A 61 -19.12 1.56 6.68
N GLY A 62 -18.80 0.78 5.63
CA GLY A 62 -19.46 0.88 4.33
C GLY A 62 -18.83 1.91 3.39
N SER A 63 -17.75 2.59 3.80
CA SER A 63 -16.98 3.45 2.91
C SER A 63 -16.14 2.63 1.92
N GLY A 64 -15.92 3.17 0.73
CA GLY A 64 -15.07 2.54 -0.30
C GLY A 64 -13.57 2.56 0.01
N LYS A 65 -13.15 3.01 1.20
CA LYS A 65 -11.73 3.11 1.57
C LYS A 65 -11.53 2.90 3.07
N MET A 66 -10.70 1.93 3.41
CA MET A 66 -10.18 1.75 4.75
C MET A 66 -9.14 2.83 5.06
N GLY A 67 -9.27 3.46 6.23
CA GLY A 67 -8.34 4.51 6.66
C GLY A 67 -8.23 4.63 8.18
N LYS A 68 -7.06 5.11 8.60
CA LYS A 68 -6.71 5.28 10.01
C LYS A 68 -7.50 6.42 10.66
N SER A 69 -7.70 7.51 9.93
CA SER A 69 -8.37 8.72 10.42
C SER A 69 -9.87 8.50 10.64
N GLU A 70 -10.46 7.62 9.83
CA GLU A 70 -11.87 7.25 9.85
C GLU A 70 -12.15 6.19 10.93
N GLY A 71 -11.11 5.56 11.50
CA GLY A 71 -11.26 4.52 12.52
C GLY A 71 -11.98 3.26 12.02
N ASN A 72 -12.13 3.11 10.69
CA ASN A 72 -12.92 2.06 10.06
C ASN A 72 -12.08 0.84 9.62
N GLY A 73 -10.79 0.83 9.99
CA GLY A 73 -9.83 -0.17 9.56
C GLY A 73 -9.43 -1.23 10.58
N ILE A 74 -8.92 -2.33 10.03
CA ILE A 74 -8.29 -3.43 10.75
C ILE A 74 -6.79 -3.29 10.57
N TYR A 75 -6.04 -3.25 11.68
CA TYR A 75 -4.59 -3.21 11.63
C TYR A 75 -4.02 -4.63 11.55
N LEU A 76 -2.90 -4.79 10.86
CA LEU A 76 -2.21 -6.08 10.74
C LEU A 76 -1.69 -6.62 12.08
N CYS A 77 -1.59 -5.77 13.11
CA CYS A 77 -1.17 -6.13 14.46
C CYS A 77 -2.33 -6.16 15.47
N ASP A 78 -3.59 -5.99 15.04
CA ASP A 78 -4.73 -6.09 15.94
C ASP A 78 -4.80 -7.50 16.56
N ASP A 79 -5.20 -7.58 17.83
CA ASP A 79 -5.54 -8.86 18.46
C ASP A 79 -6.87 -9.43 17.98
N GLU A 80 -7.08 -10.73 18.18
CA GLU A 80 -8.29 -11.44 17.74
C GLU A 80 -9.58 -10.80 18.28
N LYS A 81 -9.58 -10.37 19.54
CA LYS A 81 -10.76 -9.77 20.18
C LYS A 81 -11.09 -8.43 19.52
N SER A 82 -10.07 -7.65 19.21
CA SER A 82 -10.18 -6.38 18.49
C SER A 82 -10.71 -6.58 17.06
N ILE A 83 -10.16 -7.55 16.31
CA ILE A 83 -10.63 -7.90 14.96
C ILE A 83 -12.11 -8.30 14.99
N ARG A 84 -12.48 -9.27 15.85
CA ARG A 84 -13.86 -9.73 15.98
C ARG A 84 -14.80 -8.57 16.31
N LYS A 85 -14.43 -7.74 17.29
CA LYS A 85 -15.25 -6.59 17.69
C LYS A 85 -15.47 -5.60 16.54
N LYS A 86 -14.43 -5.32 15.74
CA LYS A 86 -14.52 -4.42 14.58
C LYS A 86 -15.39 -5.01 13.48
N VAL A 87 -15.13 -6.26 13.07
CA VAL A 87 -15.87 -6.93 11.98
C VAL A 87 -17.35 -7.11 12.34
N MET A 88 -17.67 -7.46 13.59
CA MET A 88 -19.06 -7.61 14.02
C MET A 88 -19.87 -6.30 13.94
N ARG A 89 -19.20 -5.15 14.07
CA ARG A 89 -19.80 -3.81 13.95
C ARG A 89 -19.90 -3.32 12.51
N ALA A 90 -19.41 -4.08 11.53
CA ALA A 90 -19.41 -3.62 10.15
C ALA A 90 -20.84 -3.34 9.65
N VAL A 91 -20.99 -2.30 8.84
CA VAL A 91 -22.30 -1.87 8.35
C VAL A 91 -22.82 -2.90 7.33
N THR A 92 -24.08 -3.28 7.47
CA THR A 92 -24.82 -4.17 6.56
C THR A 92 -26.22 -3.60 6.35
N ASP A 93 -27.01 -4.20 5.47
CA ASP A 93 -28.43 -3.88 5.28
C ASP A 93 -29.34 -4.93 5.96
N SER A 94 -30.63 -4.96 5.59
CA SER A 94 -31.63 -5.93 6.05
C SER A 94 -31.56 -7.30 5.37
N GLY A 95 -30.70 -7.46 4.36
CA GLY A 95 -30.64 -8.63 3.50
C GLY A 95 -31.57 -8.52 2.27
N PRO A 96 -31.35 -9.37 1.26
CA PRO A 96 -32.14 -9.36 0.02
C PRO A 96 -33.52 -9.97 0.24
N THR A 97 -34.56 -9.34 -0.31
CA THR A 97 -35.95 -9.81 -0.23
C THR A 97 -36.36 -10.69 -1.41
N GLU A 98 -35.67 -10.54 -2.54
CA GLU A 98 -35.89 -11.33 -3.75
C GLU A 98 -34.57 -11.96 -4.22
N PRO A 99 -34.61 -13.21 -4.74
CA PRO A 99 -33.41 -13.85 -5.24
C PRO A 99 -32.70 -13.03 -6.33
N GLY A 100 -31.38 -12.92 -6.21
CA GLY A 100 -30.56 -12.15 -7.15
C GLY A 100 -30.68 -10.62 -7.05
N SER A 101 -31.26 -10.09 -5.97
CA SER A 101 -31.25 -8.64 -5.69
C SER A 101 -29.82 -8.08 -5.69
N PRO A 102 -29.59 -6.83 -6.14
CA PRO A 102 -28.27 -6.22 -6.05
C PRO A 102 -27.81 -6.05 -4.60
N MET A 103 -26.50 -6.11 -4.35
CA MET A 103 -25.92 -5.82 -3.05
C MET A 103 -25.91 -4.32 -2.78
N ALA A 104 -26.30 -3.90 -1.57
CA ALA A 104 -25.98 -2.57 -1.09
C ALA A 104 -24.45 -2.43 -0.99
N GLN A 105 -23.93 -1.21 -1.17
CA GLN A 105 -22.48 -0.95 -1.18
C GLN A 105 -21.77 -1.47 0.08
N SER A 106 -22.41 -1.33 1.25
CA SER A 106 -21.86 -1.81 2.52
C SER A 106 -21.70 -3.33 2.57
N VAL A 107 -22.62 -4.07 1.93
CA VAL A 107 -22.56 -5.53 1.81
C VAL A 107 -21.52 -5.94 0.78
N GLU A 108 -21.50 -5.29 -0.39
CA GLU A 108 -20.48 -5.53 -1.42
C GLU A 108 -19.05 -5.34 -0.88
N ASN A 109 -18.85 -4.34 -0.01
CA ASN A 109 -17.58 -4.12 0.68
C ASN A 109 -17.16 -5.33 1.53
N LEU A 110 -18.09 -5.95 2.26
CA LEU A 110 -17.80 -7.16 3.03
C LEU A 110 -17.46 -8.34 2.12
N PHE A 111 -18.16 -8.51 1.00
CA PHE A 111 -17.83 -9.53 0.01
C PHE A 111 -16.47 -9.28 -0.65
N THR A 112 -16.09 -8.02 -0.84
CA THR A 112 -14.75 -7.64 -1.31
C THR A 112 -13.69 -8.06 -0.30
N LEU A 113 -13.89 -7.78 0.99
CA LEU A 113 -12.99 -8.26 2.05
C LEU A 113 -12.93 -9.79 2.11
N LEU A 114 -14.06 -10.46 1.99
CA LEU A 114 -14.16 -11.92 1.96
C LEU A 114 -13.31 -12.51 0.82
N LYS A 115 -13.41 -11.95 -0.39
CA LYS A 115 -12.59 -12.37 -1.55
C LYS A 115 -11.08 -12.17 -1.35
N ILE A 116 -10.67 -11.23 -0.50
CA ILE A 116 -9.25 -10.95 -0.22
C ILE A 116 -8.67 -11.99 0.75
N VAL A 117 -9.44 -12.43 1.74
CA VAL A 117 -8.92 -13.20 2.90
C VAL A 117 -9.38 -14.65 2.96
N SER A 118 -10.50 -14.98 2.32
CA SER A 118 -11.17 -16.28 2.43
C SER A 118 -10.93 -17.14 1.19
N ASP A 119 -11.06 -18.45 1.37
CA ASP A 119 -11.01 -19.40 0.26
C ASP A 119 -12.25 -19.28 -0.65
N GLN A 120 -12.11 -19.69 -1.91
CA GLN A 120 -13.18 -19.56 -2.91
C GLN A 120 -14.48 -20.28 -2.51
N SER A 121 -14.39 -21.40 -1.78
CA SER A 121 -15.56 -22.12 -1.28
C SER A 121 -16.38 -21.28 -0.30
N THR A 122 -15.73 -20.56 0.62
CA THR A 122 -16.38 -19.64 1.56
C THR A 122 -17.05 -18.49 0.82
N VAL A 123 -16.36 -17.91 -0.17
CA VAL A 123 -16.92 -16.84 -1.00
C VAL A 123 -18.17 -17.32 -1.75
N ASN A 124 -18.11 -18.51 -2.36
CA ASN A 124 -19.24 -19.09 -3.08
C ASN A 124 -20.42 -19.36 -2.15
N HIS A 125 -20.17 -19.96 -0.98
CA HIS A 125 -21.21 -20.25 0.01
C HIS A 125 -22.01 -19.01 0.40
N PHE A 126 -21.34 -17.91 0.74
CA PHE A 126 -22.04 -16.67 1.11
C PHE A 126 -22.67 -15.96 -0.09
N THR A 127 -22.08 -16.07 -1.27
CA THR A 127 -22.65 -15.49 -2.49
C THR A 127 -23.95 -16.19 -2.86
N GLU A 128 -23.98 -17.53 -2.80
CA GLU A 128 -25.18 -18.33 -3.00
C GLU A 128 -26.23 -18.05 -1.92
N SER A 129 -25.82 -17.97 -0.65
CA SER A 129 -26.72 -17.66 0.46
C SER A 129 -27.36 -16.26 0.32
N TYR A 130 -26.59 -15.28 -0.18
CA TYR A 130 -27.13 -13.95 -0.49
C TYR A 130 -28.14 -14.05 -1.63
N ASN A 131 -27.77 -14.67 -2.74
CA ASN A 131 -28.63 -14.80 -3.92
C ASN A 131 -29.92 -15.58 -3.65
N ASN A 132 -29.93 -16.48 -2.67
CA ASN A 132 -31.10 -17.28 -2.28
C ASN A 132 -31.88 -16.69 -1.10
N CYS A 133 -31.56 -15.48 -0.63
CA CYS A 133 -32.22 -14.83 0.50
C CYS A 133 -32.13 -15.61 1.83
N THR A 134 -31.13 -16.47 1.99
CA THR A 134 -30.90 -17.27 3.20
C THR A 134 -29.73 -16.77 4.04
N ILE A 135 -29.03 -15.74 3.57
CA ILE A 135 -27.86 -15.19 4.24
C ILE A 135 -28.15 -14.70 5.65
N ARG A 136 -27.23 -15.02 6.57
CA ARG A 136 -27.19 -14.47 7.93
C ARG A 136 -25.93 -13.65 8.09
N TYR A 137 -26.07 -12.32 8.18
CA TYR A 137 -24.90 -11.43 8.32
C TYR A 137 -24.08 -11.69 9.59
N GLY A 138 -24.71 -12.18 10.65
CA GLY A 138 -23.99 -12.61 11.84
C GLY A 138 -22.98 -13.73 11.55
N ASP A 139 -23.37 -14.69 10.70
CA ASP A 139 -22.53 -15.83 10.34
C ASP A 139 -21.45 -15.42 9.33
N LEU A 140 -21.81 -14.58 8.34
CA LEU A 140 -20.85 -13.95 7.42
C LEU A 140 -19.76 -13.20 8.18
N LYS A 141 -20.14 -12.34 9.13
CA LYS A 141 -19.19 -11.52 9.91
C LYS A 141 -18.29 -12.38 10.80
N LYS A 142 -18.82 -13.47 11.37
CA LYS A 142 -18.00 -14.41 12.16
C LYS A 142 -16.95 -15.09 11.29
N GLN A 143 -17.36 -15.65 10.15
CA GLN A 143 -16.44 -16.30 9.22
C GLN A 143 -15.39 -15.32 8.69
N LEU A 144 -15.82 -14.11 8.28
CA LEU A 144 -14.89 -13.08 7.83
C LEU A 144 -13.87 -12.70 8.91
N ALA A 145 -14.29 -12.61 10.18
CA ALA A 145 -13.38 -12.34 11.28
C ALA A 145 -12.38 -13.48 11.49
N ASP A 146 -12.83 -14.74 11.41
CA ASP A 146 -11.97 -15.92 11.52
C ASP A 146 -10.92 -15.97 10.41
N ASP A 147 -11.32 -15.69 9.17
CA ASP A 147 -10.40 -15.68 8.03
C ASP A 147 -9.41 -14.52 8.10
N ILE A 148 -9.83 -13.32 8.52
CA ILE A 148 -8.92 -12.20 8.77
C ILE A 148 -7.91 -12.55 9.86
N ILE A 149 -8.34 -13.17 10.96
CA ILE A 149 -7.45 -13.62 12.04
C ILE A 149 -6.44 -14.63 11.50
N LYS A 150 -6.91 -15.64 10.76
CA LYS A 150 -6.04 -16.67 10.16
C LYS A 150 -4.96 -16.07 9.27
N GLN A 151 -5.31 -15.08 8.44
CA GLN A 151 -4.36 -14.41 7.54
C GLN A 151 -3.39 -13.48 8.28
N THR A 152 -3.87 -12.76 9.31
CA THR A 152 -3.07 -11.75 10.02
C THR A 152 -2.23 -12.31 11.15
N ALA A 153 -2.59 -13.45 11.73
CA ALA A 153 -1.84 -14.10 12.82
C ALA A 153 -0.34 -14.28 12.55
N PRO A 154 0.11 -14.86 11.41
CA PRO A 154 1.55 -15.00 11.12
C PRO A 154 2.24 -13.64 10.94
N ILE A 155 1.54 -12.65 10.39
CA ILE A 155 2.06 -11.29 10.19
C ILE A 155 2.26 -10.61 11.55
N LYS A 156 1.26 -10.69 12.43
CA LYS A 156 1.31 -10.16 13.79
C LYS A 156 2.46 -10.78 14.57
N ALA A 157 2.61 -12.10 14.55
CA ALA A 157 3.71 -12.79 15.23
C ALA A 157 5.08 -12.28 14.75
N ARG A 158 5.23 -12.09 13.43
CA ARG A 158 6.47 -11.55 12.86
C ARG A 158 6.71 -10.08 13.23
N ILE A 159 5.66 -9.27 13.30
CA ILE A 159 5.75 -7.89 13.78
C ILE A 159 6.23 -7.87 15.23
N GLU A 160 5.64 -8.68 16.11
CA GLU A 160 6.00 -8.74 17.53
C GLU A 160 7.45 -9.21 17.73
N GLU A 161 7.87 -10.25 16.99
CA GLU A 161 9.25 -10.73 16.99
C GLU A 161 10.23 -9.61 16.61
N ILE A 162 10.00 -8.95 15.46
CA ILE A 162 10.87 -7.87 14.97
C ILE A 162 10.85 -6.65 15.90
N TYR A 163 9.69 -6.31 16.47
CA TYR A 163 9.54 -5.18 17.36
C TYR A 163 10.30 -5.38 18.68
N SER A 164 10.40 -6.62 19.14
CA SER A 164 11.20 -6.97 20.31
C SER A 164 12.71 -6.96 20.07
N ASP A 165 13.15 -7.10 18.80
CA ASP A 165 14.56 -7.08 18.41
C ASP A 165 15.01 -5.68 17.96
N GLY A 166 15.35 -4.85 18.96
CA GLY A 166 15.83 -3.49 18.73
C GLY A 166 17.16 -3.41 17.96
N ASP A 167 18.02 -4.43 18.06
CA ASP A 167 19.29 -4.47 17.33
C ASP A 167 19.07 -4.77 15.85
N TYR A 168 18.18 -5.72 15.54
CA TYR A 168 17.77 -5.98 14.17
C TYR A 168 17.13 -4.76 13.52
N LEU A 169 16.23 -4.06 14.21
CA LEU A 169 15.62 -2.82 13.70
C LEU A 169 16.68 -1.77 13.36
N ARG A 170 17.63 -1.51 14.28
CA ARG A 170 18.75 -0.59 14.03
C ARG A 170 19.59 -1.03 12.83
N LYS A 171 19.88 -2.32 12.72
CA LYS A 171 20.66 -2.88 11.61
C LYS A 171 19.96 -2.69 10.26
N VAL A 172 18.65 -2.94 10.18
CA VAL A 172 17.87 -2.76 8.95
C VAL A 172 17.82 -1.29 8.54
N VAL A 173 17.53 -0.39 9.48
CA VAL A 173 17.50 1.06 9.20
C VAL A 173 18.87 1.58 8.78
N LYS A 174 19.94 1.16 9.47
CA LYS A 174 21.32 1.54 9.14
C LYS A 174 21.69 1.08 7.73
N ARG A 175 21.45 -0.19 7.40
CA ARG A 175 21.73 -0.75 6.06
C ARG A 175 20.96 0.01 4.98
N GLY A 176 19.66 0.24 5.16
CA GLY A 176 18.86 1.00 4.21
C GLY A 176 19.37 2.43 4.01
N THR A 177 19.76 3.08 5.11
CA THR A 177 20.35 4.43 5.08
C THR A 177 21.67 4.47 4.32
N GLU A 178 22.55 3.49 4.53
CA GLU A 178 23.84 3.39 3.85
C GLU A 178 23.66 3.19 2.34
N MET A 179 22.79 2.26 1.93
CA MET A 179 22.48 2.02 0.51
C MET A 179 21.86 3.25 -0.16
N ALA A 180 20.90 3.91 0.51
CA ALA A 180 20.29 5.13 -0.01
C ALA A 180 21.32 6.26 -0.12
N ARG A 181 22.22 6.41 0.85
CA ARG A 181 23.27 7.43 0.83
C ARG A 181 24.26 7.20 -0.30
N GLU A 182 24.69 5.96 -0.52
CA GLU A 182 25.58 5.61 -1.64
C GLU A 182 24.95 5.96 -2.99
N SER A 183 23.69 5.54 -3.21
CA SER A 183 22.91 5.87 -4.40
C SER A 183 22.78 7.38 -4.60
N ALA A 184 22.42 8.11 -3.54
CA ALA A 184 22.25 9.56 -3.60
C ALA A 184 23.56 10.30 -3.88
N GLN A 185 24.67 9.86 -3.28
CA GLN A 185 26.00 10.44 -3.52
C GLN A 185 26.43 10.25 -4.98
N ALA A 186 26.21 9.07 -5.55
CA ALA A 186 26.50 8.80 -6.96
C ALA A 186 25.70 9.74 -7.87
N THR A 187 24.39 9.89 -7.64
CA THR A 187 23.55 10.81 -8.41
C THR A 187 24.01 12.27 -8.25
N MET A 188 24.30 12.71 -7.02
CA MET A 188 24.74 14.09 -6.77
C MET A 188 26.10 14.41 -7.39
N LYS A 189 26.98 13.41 -7.56
CA LYS A 189 28.23 13.58 -8.31
C LYS A 189 27.96 13.91 -9.78
N GLU A 190 27.06 13.18 -10.43
CA GLU A 190 26.66 13.45 -11.81
C GLU A 190 25.94 14.79 -11.95
N VAL A 191 25.04 15.12 -11.02
CA VAL A 191 24.37 16.43 -10.98
C VAL A 191 25.37 17.57 -10.89
N ARG A 192 26.31 17.51 -9.93
CA ARG A 192 27.32 18.57 -9.75
C ARG A 192 28.22 18.72 -10.98
N LYS A 193 28.58 17.61 -11.61
CA LYS A 193 29.35 17.59 -12.86
C LYS A 193 28.58 18.26 -14.01
N ALA A 194 27.31 17.92 -14.20
CA ALA A 194 26.47 18.49 -15.25
C ALA A 194 26.23 20.01 -15.05
N VAL A 195 25.99 20.44 -13.80
CA VAL A 195 25.79 21.85 -13.47
C VAL A 195 27.09 22.67 -13.56
N GLY A 196 28.25 22.01 -13.49
CA GLY A 196 29.56 22.67 -13.52
C GLY A 196 30.05 23.18 -12.17
N PHE A 197 29.54 22.62 -11.05
CA PHE A 197 30.10 22.89 -9.73
C PHE A 197 31.53 22.33 -9.64
N LYS A 198 32.53 23.22 -9.68
CA LYS A 198 33.93 22.84 -9.42
C LYS A 198 34.12 22.62 -7.91
N SER A 199 34.82 21.55 -7.55
CA SER A 199 35.32 21.39 -6.18
C SER A 199 36.30 22.53 -5.89
N PHE A 200 36.03 23.32 -4.85
CA PHE A 200 36.97 24.33 -4.35
C PHE A 200 38.07 23.72 -3.48
N LEU A 201 37.96 22.43 -3.13
CA LEU A 201 39.05 21.68 -2.54
C LEU A 201 40.06 21.42 -3.66
N LYS A 202 41.22 22.08 -3.56
CA LYS A 202 42.42 21.67 -4.30
C LYS A 202 42.57 20.17 -4.08
N ALA A 203 42.71 19.42 -5.16
CA ALA A 203 43.37 18.13 -5.04
C ALA A 203 44.71 18.44 -4.37
N ASP A 204 44.93 17.90 -3.18
CA ASP A 204 46.25 17.98 -2.58
C ASP A 204 47.26 17.51 -3.63
N ASP A 205 48.35 18.27 -3.76
CA ASP A 205 49.44 17.96 -4.67
C ASP A 205 49.91 16.51 -4.44
N GLN A 206 49.95 15.75 -5.55
CA GLN A 206 50.56 14.41 -5.79
C GLN A 206 49.64 13.18 -5.68
#